data_AF-A0A349MS00-F1
#
_entry.id   AF-A0A349MS00-F1
#
_cell.length_a   1.000
_cell.length_b   1.000
_cell.length_c   1.000
_cell.angle_alpha   90.00
_cell.angle_beta   90.00
_cell.angle_gamma   90.00
#
_symmetry.space_group_name_H-M   'P 1'
#
loop_
_entity.id
_entity.type
_entity.pdbx_description
1 polymer ?
#
loop_
_entity_poly.entity_id
_entity_poly.type
_entity_poly.pdbx_seq_one_letter_code
_entity_poly.pdbx_strand_id
1 'polypeptide(L)' 'MSDFRLEHVNVPSQNPHDLAKWYAETFGLFADKHVARGDGVLIAFQQGTPINQPEVLHIGF' A
#
# COMPACT_ATOMS: atom_id res chain seq x y z
N MET A 1 1.06 -14.60 21.81
CA MET A 1 1.84 -13.70 20.94
C MET A 1 1.08 -13.64 19.64
N SER A 2 0.59 -12.46 19.27
CA SER A 2 -0.15 -12.31 18.01
C SER A 2 0.86 -12.32 16.88
N ASP A 3 0.84 -13.36 16.05
CA ASP A 3 1.59 -13.39 14.80
C ASP A 3 1.07 -12.24 13.93
N PHE A 4 1.82 -11.13 13.87
CA PHE A 4 1.54 -10.04 12.93
C PHE A 4 1.65 -10.62 11.52
N ARG A 5 0.52 -11.07 10.97
CA ARG A 5 0.40 -11.38 9.55
C ARG A 5 0.38 -10.03 8.85
N LEU A 6 1.50 -9.72 8.21
CA LEU A 6 1.58 -8.60 7.28
C LEU A 6 0.62 -8.90 6.12
N GLU A 7 -0.58 -8.32 6.19
CA GLU A 7 -1.54 -8.33 5.08
C GLU A 7 -0.92 -7.51 3.93
N HIS A 8 -0.22 -8.20 3.03
CA HIS A 8 0.42 -7.59 1.87
C HIS A 8 -0.60 -7.44 0.74
N VAL A 9 -0.94 -6.21 0.40
CA VAL A 9 -1.67 -5.93 -0.84
C VAL A 9 -0.71 -5.39 -1.87
N ASN A 10 -0.61 -6.09 -3.01
CA ASN A 10 0.07 -5.62 -4.20
C ASN A 10 -0.88 -4.75 -5.00
N VAL A 11 -0.85 -3.44 -4.77
CA VAL A 11 -1.71 -2.49 -5.49
C VAL A 11 -1.02 -2.11 -6.81
N PRO A 12 -1.62 -2.41 -7.98
CA PRO A 12 -1.05 -2.00 -9.25
C PRO A 12 -1.16 -0.48 -9.43
N SER A 13 -0.09 0.15 -9.88
CA SER A 13 0.05 1.60 -10.03
C SER A 13 0.90 1.95 -11.24
N GLN A 14 0.58 3.07 -11.91
CA GLN A 14 1.45 3.64 -12.95
C GLN A 14 2.73 4.24 -12.37
N ASN A 15 2.67 4.73 -11.13
CA ASN A 15 3.79 5.35 -10.43
C ASN A 15 3.86 4.79 -8.99
N PRO A 16 4.42 3.58 -8.79
CA PRO A 16 4.43 2.90 -7.49
C PRO A 16 5.14 3.70 -6.38
N HIS A 17 6.18 4.44 -6.75
CA HIS A 17 6.97 5.24 -5.81
C HIS A 17 6.19 6.46 -5.31
N ASP A 18 5.56 7.18 -6.25
CA ASP A 18 4.76 8.36 -5.91
C ASP A 18 3.54 7.97 -5.07
N LEU A 19 2.96 6.80 -5.36
CA LEU A 19 1.82 6.30 -4.58
C LEU A 19 2.23 5.87 -3.17
N ALA A 20 3.38 5.21 -3.01
CA ALA A 20 3.95 4.91 -1.69
C ALA A 20 4.19 6.19 -0.87
N LYS A 21 4.77 7.21 -1.51
CA LYS A 21 5.00 8.51 -0.88
C LYS A 21 3.68 9.18 -0.46
N TRP A 22 2.69 9.20 -1.34
CA TRP A 22 1.37 9.78 -1.03
C TRP A 22 0.71 9.09 0.16
N TYR A 23 0.74 7.75 0.21
CA TYR A 23 0.19 7.00 1.36
C TYR A 23 0.97 7.30 2.65
N ALA A 24 2.30 7.41 2.57
CA ALA A 24 3.10 7.79 3.72
C ALA A 24 2.75 9.17 4.26
N GLU A 25 2.64 10.18 3.39
CA GLU A 25 2.29 11.54 3.78
C GLU A 25 0.84 11.65 4.30
N THR A 26 -0.09 10.94 3.67
CA THR A 26 -1.52 11.00 4.00
C THR A 26 -1.85 10.31 5.33
N PHE A 27 -1.19 9.18 5.61
CA PHE A 27 -1.52 8.34 6.77
C PHE A 27 -0.43 8.34 7.85
N GLY A 28 0.61 9.17 7.72
CA GLY A 28 1.72 9.22 8.66
C GLY A 28 2.55 7.93 8.69
N LEU A 29 2.65 7.24 7.55
CA LEU A 29 3.48 6.03 7.40
C LEU A 29 4.90 6.41 6.94
N PHE A 30 5.79 5.43 6.88
CA PHE A 30 7.11 5.56 6.26
C PHE A 30 7.09 5.02 4.83
N ALA A 31 7.57 5.80 3.87
CA ALA A 31 7.78 5.34 2.50
C ALA A 31 9.23 4.90 2.28
N ASP A 32 9.42 3.75 1.64
CA ASP A 32 10.69 3.32 1.04
C ASP A 32 10.42 2.69 -0.32
N LYS A 33 11.02 3.26 -1.38
CA LYS A 33 10.80 2.87 -2.78
C LYS A 33 9.30 2.82 -3.12
N HIS A 34 8.75 1.62 -3.31
CA HIS A 34 7.37 1.37 -3.70
C HIS A 34 6.54 0.79 -2.55
N VAL A 35 6.97 1.00 -1.30
CA VAL A 35 6.32 0.46 -0.10
C VAL A 35 6.01 1.58 0.88
N ALA A 36 4.81 1.56 1.46
CA ALA A 36 4.42 2.39 2.60
C ALA A 36 4.20 1.47 3.82
N ARG A 37 4.83 1.76 4.97
CA ARG A 37 4.79 0.89 6.15
C ARG A 37 4.69 1.66 7.46
N GLY A 38 4.02 1.06 8.44
CA GLY A 38 3.88 1.54 9.81
C GLY A 38 3.59 0.38 10.76
N ASP A 39 3.25 0.68 12.01
CA ASP A 39 2.89 -0.35 12.98
C ASP A 39 1.66 -1.13 12.50
N GLY A 40 1.84 -2.43 12.22
CA GLY A 40 0.77 -3.32 11.77
C GLY A 40 0.32 -3.17 10.32
N VAL A 41 0.95 -2.29 9.51
CA VAL A 41 0.55 -2.02 8.13
C VAL A 41 1.75 -2.07 7.18
N LEU A 42 1.60 -2.77 6.06
CA LEU A 42 2.50 -2.68 4.92
C LEU A 42 1.71 -2.71 3.61
N ILE A 43 1.88 -1.67 2.81
CA ILE A 43 1.26 -1.53 1.50
C ILE A 43 2.39 -1.54 0.46
N ALA A 44 2.34 -2.48 -0.48
CA ALA A 44 3.32 -2.60 -1.56
C ALA A 44 2.66 -2.23 -2.89
N PHE A 45 3.28 -1.33 -3.63
CA PHE A 45 2.80 -0.89 -4.94
C PHE A 45 3.63 -1.55 -6.04
N GLN A 46 2.97 -2.03 -7.07
CA GLN A 46 3.64 -2.65 -8.21
C GLN A 46 3.33 -1.88 -9.49
N GLN A 47 4.30 -1.84 -10.42
CA GLN A 47 4.09 -1.22 -11.72
C GLN A 47 2.98 -1.98 -12.46
N GLY A 48 1.91 -1.29 -12.86
CA GLY A 48 0.80 -1.92 -13.54
C GLY A 48 -0.33 -0.95 -13.89
N THR A 49 -1.41 -1.49 -14.43
CA THR A 49 -2.63 -0.72 -14.71
C THR A 49 -3.43 -0.53 -13.41
N PRO A 50 -3.70 0.71 -12.98
CA PRO A 50 -4.50 0.97 -11.79
C PRO A 50 -5.89 0.35 -11.93
N ILE A 51 -6.40 -0.22 -10.83
CA ILE A 51 -7.76 -0.74 -10.77
C ILE A 51 -8.70 0.45 -10.53
N ASN A 52 -9.32 0.95 -11.60
CA ASN A 52 -10.37 1.98 -11.53
C ASN A 52 -11.75 1.35 -11.23
N GLN A 53 -11.81 0.53 -10.18
CA GLN A 53 -13.04 -0.10 -9.70
C GLN A 53 -13.10 0.07 -8.17
N PRO A 54 -13.36 1.29 -7.68
CA PRO A 54 -13.37 1.60 -6.26
C PRO A 54 -14.40 0.78 -5.48
N GLU A 55 -15.49 0.35 -6.13
CA GLU A 55 -16.49 -0.55 -5.55
C GLU A 55 -16.03 -2.01 -5.38
N VAL A 56 -14.95 -2.42 -6.03
CA VAL A 56 -14.44 -3.80 -6.02
C VAL A 56 -13.19 -3.94 -5.15
N LEU A 57 -12.34 -2.91 -5.08
CA LEU A 57 -11.08 -2.96 -4.34
C LEU A 57 -11.29 -2.58 -2.86
N HIS A 58 -11.55 -3.58 -2.02
CA HIS A 58 -11.53 -3.44 -0.57
C HIS A 58 -10.25 -4.05 0.01
N ILE A 59 -9.49 -3.24 0.75
CA ILE A 59 -8.29 -3.65 1.46
C ILE A 59 -8.58 -3.44 2.95
N GLY A 60 -8.61 -4.53 3.72
CA GLY A 60 -8.78 -4.52 5.17
C GLY A 60 -7.50 -4.99 5.86
N PHE A 61 -7.21 -4.40 7.02
CA PHE A 61 -6.13 -4.79 7.93
C PHE A 61 -6.74 -5.16 9.28
#